data_AF-A0A957NE65-F1
#
_entry.id   AF-A0A957NE65-F1
#
_cell.length_a   1.000
_cell.length_b   1.000
_cell.length_c   1.000
_cell.angle_alpha   90.00
_cell.angle_beta   90.00
_cell.angle_gamma   90.00
#
_symmetry.space_group_name_H-M   'P 1'
#
loop_
_entity.id
_entity.type
_entity.pdbx_description
1 polymer ?
#
loop_
_entity_poly.entity_id
_entity_poly.type
_entity_poly.pdbx_seq_one_letter_code
_entity_poly.pdbx_strand_id
1 'polypeptide(L)'
;MKRNYLALALSLILLLALSACGSSDSNEVGTETTSGQEMSSTTESDSTMVDEATPEDSTDEAATDDGTTEEAATDEGAEAMAGDAAAGETIFNQTCVACHGAGGVGVQGLGKAFQNNEFVSGQSDEELVAFLHEGRAADDPANSSGVAMPAKGGNASLTDQDLYNVVAYIRTIQ
;
A
#
# COMPACT_ATOMS: atom_id res chain seq x y z
N MET A 1 -2.33 -54.18 8.36
CA MET A 1 -0.97 -54.11 8.95
C MET A 1 0.09 -54.38 7.88
N LYS A 2 0.52 -53.35 7.12
CA LYS A 2 1.74 -53.28 6.27
C LYS A 2 1.98 -51.78 5.92
N ARG A 3 2.26 -50.87 6.85
CA ARG A 3 3.56 -50.50 7.47
C ARG A 3 4.71 -50.25 6.46
N ASN A 4 4.89 -48.97 6.12
CA ASN A 4 6.10 -48.17 6.40
C ASN A 4 7.46 -48.57 5.79
N TYR A 5 7.55 -48.75 4.47
CA TYR A 5 8.86 -48.88 3.78
C TYR A 5 9.19 -47.79 2.77
N LEU A 6 8.24 -46.92 2.40
CA LEU A 6 8.48 -45.85 1.41
C LEU A 6 9.16 -44.59 2.02
N ALA A 7 9.22 -44.50 3.35
CA ALA A 7 9.74 -43.34 4.08
C ALA A 7 11.25 -43.39 4.38
N LEU A 8 11.99 -44.43 3.95
CA LEU A 8 13.42 -44.60 4.28
C LEU A 8 14.37 -44.46 3.07
N ALA A 9 13.87 -44.41 1.83
CA ALA A 9 14.72 -44.44 0.64
C ALA A 9 15.03 -43.06 0.01
N LEU A 10 14.30 -41.99 0.36
CA LEU A 10 14.50 -40.68 -0.26
C LEU A 10 15.23 -39.65 0.63
N SER A 11 15.80 -40.10 1.75
CA SER A 11 16.68 -39.30 2.60
C SER A 11 18.16 -39.31 2.13
N LEU A 12 18.45 -39.82 0.93
CA LEU A 12 19.81 -39.93 0.37
C LEU A 12 20.12 -38.93 -0.76
N ILE A 13 19.33 -37.86 -0.91
CA ILE A 13 19.58 -36.78 -1.90
C ILE A 13 19.79 -35.45 -1.16
N LEU A 14 20.70 -35.45 -0.18
CA LEU A 14 21.09 -34.25 0.60
C LEU A 14 22.54 -33.78 0.34
N LEU A 15 23.36 -34.36 -0.54
CA LEU A 15 24.81 -34.24 -0.31
C LEU A 15 25.77 -33.85 -1.43
N LEU A 16 25.40 -33.16 -2.52
CA LEU A 16 26.42 -32.74 -3.52
C LEU A 16 26.05 -31.54 -4.43
N ALA A 17 26.14 -30.29 -3.94
CA ALA A 17 26.65 -29.15 -4.73
C ALA A 17 26.71 -27.84 -3.90
N LEU A 18 27.87 -27.63 -3.27
CA LEU A 18 28.34 -26.37 -2.70
C LEU A 18 29.45 -25.82 -3.62
N SER A 19 29.26 -24.66 -4.26
CA SER A 19 30.28 -23.80 -4.92
C SER A 19 29.56 -22.65 -5.65
N ALA A 20 29.97 -21.38 -5.66
CA ALA A 20 31.05 -20.58 -5.07
C ALA A 20 30.67 -19.10 -5.35
N CYS A 21 30.83 -18.16 -4.41
CA CYS A 21 31.82 -17.05 -4.37
C CYS A 21 31.54 -15.78 -5.21
N GLY A 22 31.50 -14.62 -4.50
CA GLY A 22 31.98 -13.28 -4.95
C GLY A 22 30.94 -12.35 -5.60
N SER A 23 30.92 -11.03 -5.42
CA SER A 23 31.78 -10.08 -4.67
C SER A 23 31.04 -8.74 -4.48
N SER A 24 31.39 -8.07 -3.39
CA SER A 24 31.34 -6.64 -3.04
C SER A 24 30.86 -5.59 -4.06
N ASP A 25 29.98 -4.70 -3.61
CA ASP A 25 30.05 -3.28 -3.96
C ASP A 25 29.69 -2.43 -2.72
N SER A 26 30.63 -1.60 -2.30
CA SER A 26 30.54 -0.70 -1.17
C SER A 26 29.86 0.59 -1.62
N ASN A 27 28.74 0.98 -1.01
CA ASN A 27 28.27 2.36 -1.12
C ASN A 27 28.30 3.03 0.25
N GLU A 28 29.28 3.92 0.40
CA GLU A 28 29.50 4.77 1.55
C GLU A 28 28.69 6.06 1.32
N VAL A 29 27.57 6.22 2.02
CA VAL A 29 26.88 7.51 2.12
C VAL A 29 27.18 8.10 3.48
N GLY A 30 27.85 9.24 3.42
CA GLY A 30 28.40 9.97 4.55
C GLY A 30 27.35 10.39 5.57
N THR A 31 27.78 10.32 6.82
CA THR A 31 27.14 10.92 7.98
C THR A 31 27.38 12.43 7.96
N GLU A 32 26.37 13.23 7.68
CA GLU A 32 26.33 14.61 8.11
C GLU A 32 25.61 14.70 9.46
N THR A 33 26.45 14.67 10.50
CA THR A 33 26.14 15.27 11.80
C THR A 33 25.96 16.78 11.59
N THR A 34 24.76 17.28 11.80
CA THR A 34 24.61 18.65 12.30
C THR A 34 23.97 18.60 13.68
N SER A 35 24.80 19.02 14.63
CA SER A 35 24.44 19.30 16.02
C SER A 35 23.40 20.41 16.07
N GLY A 36 22.60 20.38 17.14
CA GLY A 36 21.36 21.12 17.26
C GLY A 36 21.45 22.64 17.28
N GLN A 37 20.25 23.22 17.20
CA GLN A 37 19.97 24.55 17.72
C GLN A 37 18.65 24.48 18.46
N GLU A 38 18.77 24.39 19.78
CA GLU A 38 17.75 24.74 20.74
C GLU A 38 17.59 26.27 20.77
N MET A 39 16.55 26.75 21.47
CA MET A 39 16.25 28.15 21.81
C MET A 39 15.49 28.93 20.73
N SER A 40 14.54 29.82 21.01
CA SER A 40 13.75 30.17 22.19
C SER A 40 12.82 31.30 21.73
N SER A 41 11.58 31.31 22.24
CA SER A 41 10.73 32.47 22.55
C SER A 41 11.17 33.86 22.09
N THR A 42 10.31 34.55 21.33
CA THR A 42 9.90 35.94 21.65
C THR A 42 8.49 36.23 21.14
N THR A 43 7.64 36.62 22.09
CA THR A 43 6.37 37.33 21.94
C THR A 43 6.56 38.79 21.46
N GLU A 44 5.43 39.44 21.18
CA GLU A 44 5.19 40.90 21.00
C GLU A 44 5.08 41.35 19.51
N SER A 45 3.86 41.57 19.00
CA SER A 45 3.02 42.78 19.11
C SER A 45 3.58 43.95 18.27
N ASP A 46 2.95 44.27 17.14
CA ASP A 46 2.61 45.66 16.80
C ASP A 46 1.58 45.72 15.66
N SER A 47 0.56 46.54 15.87
CA SER A 47 -0.59 46.75 15.00
C SER A 47 -0.32 47.89 14.02
N THR A 48 -0.65 47.70 12.74
CA THR A 48 -1.08 48.83 11.89
C THR A 48 -2.26 48.41 11.02
N MET A 49 -3.42 48.98 11.33
CA MET A 49 -4.54 49.14 10.41
C MET A 49 -4.43 50.53 9.79
N VAL A 50 -4.65 50.67 8.48
CA VAL A 50 -5.41 51.78 7.88
C VAL A 50 -5.83 51.43 6.44
N ASP A 51 -7.12 51.72 6.18
CA ASP A 51 -7.92 51.76 4.95
C ASP A 51 -7.26 52.28 3.66
N GLU A 52 -7.80 51.88 2.50
CA GLU A 52 -8.64 52.75 1.62
C GLU A 52 -8.90 52.12 0.22
N ALA A 53 -10.19 51.96 -0.09
CA ALA A 53 -10.92 51.95 -1.37
C ALA A 53 -10.28 51.53 -2.74
N THR A 54 -10.88 50.49 -3.33
CA THR A 54 -11.50 50.31 -4.69
C THR A 54 -11.52 51.50 -5.70
N PRO A 55 -11.81 51.33 -7.03
CA PRO A 55 -12.19 50.13 -7.82
C PRO A 55 -11.78 50.09 -9.34
N GLU A 56 -12.36 49.11 -10.08
CA GLU A 56 -12.78 49.07 -11.52
C GLU A 56 -11.83 48.59 -12.66
N ASP A 57 -12.25 47.46 -13.26
CA ASP A 57 -12.66 47.33 -14.69
C ASP A 57 -11.70 46.82 -15.80
N SER A 58 -12.35 46.08 -16.73
CA SER A 58 -11.99 45.66 -18.10
C SER A 58 -11.27 44.28 -18.25
N THR A 59 -11.99 43.18 -18.53
CA THR A 59 -12.45 42.65 -19.87
C THR A 59 -11.26 42.10 -20.71
N ASP A 60 -11.23 40.96 -21.41
CA ASP A 60 -12.22 40.04 -22.00
C ASP A 60 -11.46 38.82 -22.60
N GLU A 61 -12.17 37.73 -22.92
CA GLU A 61 -11.87 36.65 -23.90
C GLU A 61 -10.85 35.52 -23.64
N ALA A 62 -11.43 34.40 -23.18
CA ALA A 62 -11.63 33.16 -23.93
C ALA A 62 -10.46 32.49 -24.70
N ALA A 63 -10.11 31.27 -24.27
CA ALA A 63 -10.03 30.08 -25.15
C ALA A 63 -10.02 28.76 -24.34
N THR A 64 -11.14 28.03 -24.46
CA THR A 64 -11.26 26.57 -24.74
C THR A 64 -10.48 25.57 -23.86
N ASP A 65 -11.18 24.80 -23.01
CA ASP A 65 -11.72 23.45 -23.32
C ASP A 65 -10.66 22.34 -23.20
N ASP A 66 -10.71 21.59 -22.09
CA ASP A 66 -10.81 20.13 -22.15
C ASP A 66 -11.25 19.61 -20.77
N GLY A 67 -12.17 18.65 -20.79
CA GLY A 67 -13.03 18.28 -19.67
C GLY A 67 -12.30 17.78 -18.42
N THR A 68 -12.49 18.47 -17.31
CA THR A 68 -12.61 17.79 -16.02
C THR A 68 -14.07 17.47 -15.84
N THR A 69 -14.50 16.32 -16.35
CA THR A 69 -15.59 15.60 -15.71
C THR A 69 -15.08 15.21 -14.34
N GLU A 70 -15.42 16.06 -13.39
CA GLU A 70 -15.97 15.69 -12.09
C GLU A 70 -16.43 14.23 -12.10
N GLU A 71 -15.54 13.30 -11.75
CA GLU A 71 -15.95 11.97 -11.38
C GLU A 71 -16.49 12.08 -9.96
N ALA A 72 -17.79 12.33 -9.94
CA ALA A 72 -18.61 12.41 -8.77
C ALA A 72 -18.32 11.21 -7.86
N ALA A 73 -17.90 11.51 -6.65
CA ALA A 73 -18.19 10.66 -5.50
C ALA A 73 -19.72 10.55 -5.40
N THR A 74 -20.30 9.60 -6.13
CA THR A 74 -21.68 9.21 -5.87
C THR A 74 -21.69 8.20 -4.73
N ASP A 75 -22.00 8.74 -3.55
CA ASP A 75 -22.69 7.99 -2.51
C ASP A 75 -24.10 7.68 -3.03
N GLU A 76 -24.21 6.58 -3.78
CA GLU A 76 -25.46 6.05 -4.27
C GLU A 76 -25.62 4.62 -3.80
N GLY A 77 -26.24 4.49 -2.62
CA GLY A 77 -27.15 3.39 -2.29
C GLY A 77 -26.53 2.00 -2.26
N ALA A 78 -26.29 1.53 -1.04
CA ALA A 78 -26.12 0.12 -0.70
C ALA A 78 -26.92 -0.81 -1.63
N GLU A 79 -26.18 -1.61 -2.40
CA GLU A 79 -26.35 -3.02 -2.77
C GLU A 79 -25.64 -3.29 -4.11
N ALA A 80 -24.33 -3.57 -4.08
CA ALA A 80 -23.64 -4.55 -4.95
C ALA A 80 -22.15 -4.49 -4.66
N MET A 81 -21.51 -5.52 -4.14
CA MET A 81 -20.05 -5.43 -4.02
C MET A 81 -19.33 -6.65 -4.61
N ALA A 82 -19.81 -7.13 -5.77
CA ALA A 82 -18.89 -7.79 -6.69
C ALA A 82 -17.87 -6.73 -7.13
N GLY A 83 -16.58 -6.97 -6.88
CA GLY A 83 -15.55 -5.99 -7.21
C GLY A 83 -15.27 -5.91 -8.71
N ASP A 84 -14.89 -4.72 -9.16
CA ASP A 84 -14.32 -4.48 -10.48
C ASP A 84 -12.78 -4.59 -10.40
N ALA A 85 -12.21 -5.60 -11.05
CA ALA A 85 -10.77 -5.85 -11.04
C ALA A 85 -9.95 -4.74 -11.75
N ALA A 86 -10.50 -4.05 -12.74
CA ALA A 86 -9.79 -2.97 -13.44
C ALA A 86 -9.72 -1.70 -12.57
N ALA A 87 -10.81 -1.37 -11.87
CA ALA A 87 -10.79 -0.33 -10.84
C ALA A 87 -9.84 -0.73 -9.69
N GLY A 88 -9.90 -2.00 -9.29
CA GLY A 88 -9.03 -2.57 -8.26
C GLY A 88 -7.55 -2.46 -8.58
N GLU A 89 -7.15 -2.73 -9.84
CA GLU A 89 -5.77 -2.57 -10.31
C GLU A 89 -5.29 -1.13 -10.15
N THR A 90 -6.15 -0.18 -10.52
CA THR A 90 -5.86 1.25 -10.43
C THR A 90 -5.62 1.68 -8.98
N ILE A 91 -6.47 1.22 -8.05
CA ILE A 91 -6.32 1.50 -6.62
C ILE A 91 -5.08 0.79 -6.05
N PHE A 92 -4.85 -0.47 -6.44
CA PHE A 92 -3.71 -1.27 -6.01
C PHE A 92 -2.38 -0.57 -6.35
N ASN A 93 -2.27 -0.08 -7.58
CA ASN A 93 -1.09 0.63 -8.06
C ASN A 93 -0.85 1.99 -7.38
N GLN A 94 -1.88 2.58 -6.76
CA GLN A 94 -1.74 3.82 -6.01
C GLN A 94 -1.44 3.60 -4.53
N THR A 95 -2.05 2.57 -3.93
CA THR A 95 -2.06 2.41 -2.47
C THR A 95 -1.23 1.22 -1.99
N CYS A 96 -1.28 0.09 -2.69
CA CYS A 96 -0.79 -1.19 -2.18
C CYS A 96 0.59 -1.58 -2.73
N VAL A 97 0.90 -1.13 -3.96
CA VAL A 97 2.08 -1.54 -4.73
C VAL A 97 3.40 -1.23 -4.04
N ALA A 98 3.47 -0.15 -3.26
CA ALA A 98 4.70 0.25 -2.56
C ALA A 98 5.19 -0.81 -1.57
N CYS A 99 4.28 -1.57 -0.97
CA CYS A 99 4.59 -2.62 -0.02
C CYS A 99 4.53 -4.02 -0.64
N HIS A 100 3.54 -4.26 -1.51
CA HIS A 100 3.28 -5.58 -2.09
C HIS A 100 3.91 -5.81 -3.47
N GLY A 101 4.61 -4.81 -4.03
CA GLY A 101 5.30 -4.90 -5.31
C GLY A 101 4.36 -4.86 -6.52
N ALA A 102 4.94 -4.55 -7.69
CA ALA A 102 4.22 -4.55 -8.97
C ALA A 102 3.61 -5.93 -9.26
N GLY A 103 2.31 -5.98 -9.61
CA GLY A 103 1.59 -7.24 -9.80
C GLY A 103 1.49 -8.10 -8.53
N GLY A 104 1.76 -7.53 -7.35
CA GLY A 104 1.61 -8.25 -6.09
C GLY A 104 2.66 -9.32 -5.82
N VAL A 105 3.85 -9.19 -6.40
CA VAL A 105 4.97 -10.16 -6.27
C VAL A 105 5.62 -10.20 -4.88
N GLY A 106 5.21 -9.29 -4.00
CA GLY A 106 5.77 -9.11 -2.66
C GLY A 106 7.11 -8.38 -2.67
N VAL A 107 7.48 -7.90 -1.48
CA VAL A 107 8.76 -7.27 -1.21
C VAL A 107 9.34 -7.92 0.04
N GLN A 108 10.55 -8.48 -0.06
CA GLN A 108 11.18 -9.21 1.04
C GLN A 108 11.32 -8.31 2.27
N GLY A 109 10.77 -8.77 3.40
CA GLY A 109 10.81 -8.02 4.66
C GLY A 109 9.78 -6.89 4.77
N LEU A 110 8.87 -6.77 3.81
CA LEU A 110 7.81 -5.76 3.79
C LEU A 110 6.43 -6.39 3.52
N GLY A 111 5.92 -6.34 2.30
CA GLY A 111 4.64 -6.94 1.92
C GLY A 111 4.78 -8.36 1.37
N LYS A 112 3.80 -9.22 1.69
CA LYS A 112 3.74 -10.60 1.17
C LYS A 112 3.32 -10.63 -0.29
N ALA A 113 3.82 -11.62 -1.04
CA ALA A 113 3.33 -11.91 -2.37
C ALA A 113 1.90 -12.46 -2.32
N PHE A 114 1.10 -12.22 -3.36
CA PHE A 114 -0.23 -12.82 -3.49
C PHE A 114 -0.20 -14.14 -4.25
N GLN A 115 0.83 -14.39 -5.06
CA GLN A 115 0.93 -15.63 -5.81
C GLN A 115 1.03 -16.85 -4.89
N ASN A 116 0.14 -17.83 -5.08
CA ASN A 116 0.01 -19.03 -4.25
C ASN A 116 -0.13 -18.72 -2.74
N ASN A 117 -0.74 -17.59 -2.39
CA ASN A 117 -0.89 -17.18 -1.00
C ASN A 117 -2.10 -17.87 -0.34
N GLU A 118 -1.83 -18.81 0.58
CA GLU A 118 -2.86 -19.57 1.28
C GLU A 118 -3.82 -18.68 2.10
N PHE A 119 -3.32 -17.61 2.72
CA PHE A 119 -4.18 -16.68 3.47
C PHE A 119 -5.20 -16.00 2.57
N VAL A 120 -4.80 -15.55 1.38
CA VAL A 120 -5.72 -14.91 0.43
C VAL A 120 -6.69 -15.94 -0.14
N SER A 121 -6.18 -17.07 -0.63
CA SER A 121 -6.99 -18.11 -1.27
C SER A 121 -7.97 -18.80 -0.31
N GLY A 122 -7.67 -18.83 0.99
CA GLY A 122 -8.48 -19.51 2.01
C GLY A 122 -9.59 -18.66 2.62
N GLN A 123 -9.70 -17.38 2.28
CA GLN A 123 -10.72 -16.45 2.80
C GLN A 123 -11.73 -16.08 1.73
N SER A 124 -12.95 -15.74 2.15
CA SER A 124 -13.96 -15.11 1.28
C SER A 124 -13.57 -13.67 0.92
N ASP A 125 -14.25 -13.08 -0.06
CA ASP A 125 -13.98 -11.70 -0.44
C ASP A 125 -14.37 -10.74 0.69
N GLU A 126 -15.46 -11.03 1.41
CA GLU A 126 -15.90 -10.26 2.58
C GLU A 126 -14.89 -10.33 3.73
N GLU A 127 -14.29 -11.50 3.97
CA GLU A 127 -13.25 -11.68 4.98
C GLU A 127 -11.98 -10.90 4.62
N LEU A 128 -11.61 -10.88 3.34
CA LEU A 128 -10.47 -10.08 2.87
C LEU A 128 -10.75 -8.58 2.96
N VAL A 129 -11.96 -8.13 2.62
CA VAL A 129 -12.36 -6.73 2.80
C VAL A 129 -12.31 -6.34 4.27
N ALA A 130 -12.85 -7.17 5.17
CA ALA A 130 -12.77 -6.93 6.61
C ALA A 130 -11.31 -6.88 7.12
N PHE A 131 -10.44 -7.75 6.59
CA PHE A 131 -9.01 -7.69 6.86
C PHE A 131 -8.37 -6.39 6.35
N LEU A 132 -8.73 -5.93 5.15
CA LEU A 132 -8.25 -4.65 4.63
C LEU A 132 -8.73 -3.46 5.47
N HIS A 133 -9.95 -3.51 6.01
CA HIS A 133 -10.46 -2.46 6.91
C HIS A 133 -9.61 -2.29 8.17
N GLU A 134 -9.25 -3.40 8.82
CA GLU A 134 -8.49 -3.37 10.08
C GLU A 134 -6.99 -3.25 9.84
N GLY A 135 -6.48 -3.92 8.81
CA GLY A 135 -5.07 -4.18 8.64
C GLY A 135 -4.55 -5.26 9.60
N ARG A 136 -3.24 -5.26 9.85
CA ARG A 136 -2.57 -6.15 10.80
C ARG A 136 -1.44 -5.43 11.51
N ALA A 137 -1.49 -5.40 12.85
CA ALA A 137 -0.44 -4.80 13.66
C ALA A 137 0.89 -5.56 13.53
N ALA A 138 2.00 -4.89 13.84
CA ALA A 138 3.35 -5.47 13.76
C ALA A 138 3.58 -6.59 14.79
N ASP A 139 2.90 -6.50 15.94
CA ASP A 139 2.99 -7.42 17.08
C ASP A 139 1.91 -8.52 17.08
N ASP A 140 1.04 -8.54 16.06
CA ASP A 140 0.07 -9.61 15.86
C ASP A 140 0.80 -10.96 15.70
N PRO A 141 0.43 -12.02 16.45
CA PRO A 141 1.13 -13.31 16.41
C PRO A 141 1.08 -14.01 15.04
N ALA A 142 0.11 -13.67 14.18
CA ALA A 142 0.02 -14.15 12.81
C ALA A 142 0.78 -13.26 11.81
N ASN A 143 1.33 -12.11 12.25
CA ASN A 143 2.21 -11.28 11.43
C ASN A 143 3.64 -11.84 11.41
N SER A 144 3.98 -12.53 10.33
CA SER A 144 5.33 -13.09 10.14
C SER A 144 6.36 -12.12 9.56
N SER A 145 5.97 -10.93 9.06
CA SER A 145 6.94 -9.94 8.56
C SER A 145 7.46 -9.01 9.67
N GLY A 146 6.72 -8.89 10.78
CA GLY A 146 7.00 -7.90 11.83
C GLY A 146 6.78 -6.45 11.37
N VAL A 147 6.19 -6.25 10.18
CA VAL A 147 5.83 -4.94 9.64
C VAL A 147 4.33 -4.80 9.70
N ALA A 148 3.84 -3.70 10.28
CA ALA A 148 2.42 -3.43 10.33
C ALA A 148 1.86 -3.20 8.92
N MET A 149 0.74 -3.83 8.62
CA MET A 149 -0.11 -3.48 7.48
C MET A 149 -1.20 -2.54 8.01
N PRO A 150 -1.15 -1.23 7.72
CA PRO A 150 -2.15 -0.30 8.22
C PRO A 150 -3.53 -0.56 7.59
N ALA A 151 -4.57 -0.16 8.33
CA ALA A 151 -5.95 -0.10 7.83
C ALA A 151 -6.02 0.54 6.44
N LYS A 152 -6.73 -0.10 5.52
CA LYS A 152 -6.94 0.28 4.12
C LYS A 152 -5.63 0.57 3.38
N GLY A 153 -4.55 -0.12 3.73
CA GLY A 153 -3.23 0.11 3.14
C GLY A 153 -2.64 1.50 3.45
N GLY A 154 -3.14 2.18 4.49
CA GLY A 154 -2.75 3.54 4.86
C GLY A 154 -3.56 4.62 4.15
N ASN A 155 -4.53 4.25 3.31
CA ASN A 155 -5.40 5.19 2.61
C ASN A 155 -6.81 5.20 3.25
N ALA A 156 -7.02 6.12 4.18
CA ALA A 156 -8.29 6.25 4.90
C ALA A 156 -9.47 6.69 4.00
N SER A 157 -9.19 7.20 2.80
CA SER A 157 -10.22 7.66 1.86
C SER A 157 -10.87 6.53 1.05
N LEU A 158 -10.32 5.31 1.07
CA LEU A 158 -10.92 4.19 0.36
C LEU A 158 -12.28 3.83 0.96
N THR A 159 -13.28 3.71 0.10
CA THR A 159 -14.63 3.24 0.45
C THR A 159 -14.66 1.72 0.54
N ASP A 160 -15.77 1.15 1.02
CA ASP A 160 -15.94 -0.30 1.07
C ASP A 160 -15.92 -0.90 -0.35
N GLN A 161 -16.54 -0.21 -1.32
CA GLN A 161 -16.51 -0.62 -2.73
C GLN A 161 -15.09 -0.64 -3.29
N ASP A 162 -14.26 0.33 -2.94
CA ASP A 162 -12.84 0.35 -3.35
C ASP A 162 -12.09 -0.88 -2.83
N LEU A 163 -12.38 -1.32 -1.61
CA LEU A 163 -11.77 -2.52 -1.05
C LEU A 163 -12.25 -3.78 -1.79
N TYR A 164 -13.52 -3.88 -2.14
CA TYR A 164 -14.02 -4.98 -2.98
C TYR A 164 -13.38 -4.98 -4.37
N ASN A 165 -13.20 -3.82 -5.00
CA ASN A 165 -12.49 -3.68 -6.27
C ASN A 165 -11.05 -4.18 -6.13
N VAL A 166 -10.32 -3.75 -5.09
CA VAL A 166 -8.95 -4.21 -4.82
C VAL A 166 -8.90 -5.73 -4.58
N VAL A 167 -9.84 -6.29 -3.81
CA VAL A 167 -9.91 -7.74 -3.61
C VAL A 167 -10.14 -8.46 -4.93
N ALA A 168 -11.07 -7.99 -5.77
CA ALA A 168 -11.30 -8.56 -7.10
C ALA A 168 -10.04 -8.54 -7.96
N TYR A 169 -9.25 -7.45 -7.94
CA TYR A 169 -7.96 -7.42 -8.61
C TYR A 169 -6.97 -8.43 -8.02
N ILE A 170 -6.82 -8.49 -6.69
CA ILE A 170 -5.95 -9.46 -6.01
C ILE A 170 -6.30 -10.88 -6.45
N ARG A 171 -7.59 -11.21 -6.61
CA ARG A 171 -8.02 -12.53 -7.09
C ARG A 171 -7.44 -12.88 -8.47
N THR A 172 -7.19 -11.90 -9.33
CA THR A 172 -6.64 -12.11 -10.68
C THR A 172 -5.13 -12.36 -10.70
N ILE A 173 -4.42 -12.05 -9.62
CA ILE A 173 -2.95 -12.11 -9.52
C ILE A 173 -2.44 -13.14 -8.48
N GLN A 174 -3.30 -14.08 -8.05
CA GLN A 174 -2.93 -15.18 -7.15
C GLN A 174 -2.26 -16.36 -7.87
#